data_AF-A0A4R7VN73-F1
#
_entry.id   AF-A0A4R7VN73-F1
#
_cell.length_a   1.000
_cell.length_b   1.000
_cell.length_c   1.000
_cell.angle_alpha   90.00
_cell.angle_beta   90.00
_cell.angle_gamma   90.00
#
_symmetry.space_group_name_H-M   'P 1'
#
loop_
_entity.id
_entity.type
_entity.pdbx_description
1 polymer ?
#
loop_
_entity_poly.entity_id
_entity_poly.type
_entity_poly.pdbx_seq_one_letter_code
_entity_poly.pdbx_strand_id
1 'polypeptide(L)'
;MTALRDEPHSPAPRPRLRDQSVHGEAEEFIRAFHHARPKAGHVETRLAKVRDELTALGTYRHTPAELAYGARLALRDSGWCPADVPWRGLLVRDLRQIRNSVDVAAQCVQHLRMSTNGGAVRPMVSVFAPDTPWRPGPRIRNDQLVRYAGYTEPARVLGDRRYVDFTTAVCRLGWRPPAGRTAFDKLPLVVQTPHEGISLFPLPKAVVREVALEHPELPWLATLGLRWHAVPVISNRGLRIGGVTYPAAPYNGVYICQAIGEDVFAEDSAYGLARVVADRLGLDTTSDRTLWRDRVVVELNRAVLHSYDAADVTMKHSVTGFLPAGTGGSRPSFTSWDEPPL
;
A
#
# COMPACT_ATOMS: atom_id res chain seq x y z
N MET A 1 -39.56 19.37 -22.74
CA MET A 1 -39.58 18.60 -24.00
C MET A 1 -38.14 18.18 -24.25
N THR A 2 -37.70 16.92 -24.13
CA THR A 2 -38.35 15.63 -24.38
C THR A 2 -37.49 14.50 -23.79
N ALA A 3 -38.15 13.52 -23.14
CA ALA A 3 -37.88 12.07 -23.05
C ALA A 3 -36.47 11.54 -22.64
N LEU A 4 -36.34 10.86 -21.49
CA LEU A 4 -36.50 9.40 -21.23
C LEU A 4 -35.21 8.60 -21.53
N ARG A 5 -34.54 8.13 -20.47
CA ARG A 5 -34.40 6.71 -20.06
C ARG A 5 -33.66 5.82 -21.05
N ASP A 6 -32.45 5.42 -20.66
CA ASP A 6 -32.07 4.01 -20.58
C ASP A 6 -31.07 3.84 -19.43
N GLU A 7 -31.48 3.07 -18.41
CA GLU A 7 -30.57 2.53 -17.41
C GLU A 7 -29.78 1.37 -18.03
N PRO A 8 -28.45 1.28 -17.83
CA PRO A 8 -27.77 0.03 -18.10
C PRO A 8 -28.08 -0.96 -16.97
N HIS A 9 -28.94 -1.91 -17.30
CA HIS A 9 -29.15 -3.20 -16.65
C HIS A 9 -27.87 -3.69 -15.95
N SER A 10 -27.93 -3.85 -14.62
CA SER A 10 -26.87 -4.52 -13.86
C SER A 10 -26.59 -5.88 -14.48
N PRO A 11 -25.34 -6.20 -14.87
CA PRO A 11 -25.04 -7.55 -15.30
C PRO A 11 -25.18 -8.47 -14.09
N ALA A 12 -26.03 -9.48 -14.21
CA ALA A 12 -26.05 -10.63 -13.31
C ALA A 12 -24.61 -11.16 -13.12
N PRO A 13 -24.27 -11.69 -11.92
CA PRO A 13 -22.93 -12.20 -11.66
C PRO A 13 -22.56 -13.26 -12.70
N ARG A 14 -21.59 -12.94 -13.56
CA ARG A 14 -21.08 -13.87 -14.56
C ARG A 14 -20.54 -15.11 -13.85
N PRO A 15 -20.85 -16.34 -14.32
CA PRO A 15 -20.22 -17.54 -13.79
C PRO A 15 -18.69 -17.44 -13.97
N ARG A 16 -17.94 -17.76 -12.92
CA ARG A 16 -16.47 -17.64 -12.88
C ARG A 16 -15.85 -18.53 -13.96
N LEU A 17 -15.19 -17.93 -14.95
CA LEU A 17 -14.31 -18.58 -15.95
C LEU A 17 -13.04 -19.25 -15.34
N ARG A 18 -13.08 -19.80 -14.11
CA ARG A 18 -11.89 -19.95 -13.24
C ARG A 18 -11.63 -21.34 -12.66
N ASP A 19 -11.51 -22.39 -13.49
CA ASP A 19 -10.90 -23.65 -12.99
C ASP A 19 -9.59 -23.99 -13.72
N GLN A 20 -9.53 -23.89 -15.05
CA GLN A 20 -8.31 -24.27 -15.78
C GLN A 20 -7.12 -23.31 -15.56
N SER A 21 -7.36 -22.04 -15.21
CA SER A 21 -6.27 -21.06 -14.97
C SER A 21 -5.51 -21.32 -13.66
N VAL A 22 -6.18 -21.80 -12.60
CA VAL A 22 -5.56 -22.00 -11.29
C VAL A 22 -4.60 -23.20 -11.32
N HIS A 23 -4.97 -24.28 -12.00
CA HIS A 23 -4.09 -25.44 -12.19
C HIS A 23 -2.80 -25.05 -12.91
N GLY A 24 -2.90 -24.34 -14.05
CA GLY A 24 -1.72 -23.90 -14.81
C GLY A 24 -0.81 -22.99 -13.99
N GLU A 25 -1.37 -21.99 -13.31
CA GLU A 25 -0.59 -21.06 -12.47
C GLU A 25 0.08 -21.77 -11.29
N ALA A 26 -0.61 -22.74 -10.66
CA ALA A 26 -0.06 -23.52 -9.56
C ALA A 26 1.13 -24.37 -10.02
N GLU A 27 1.00 -25.08 -11.14
CA GLU A 27 2.08 -25.92 -11.67
C GLU A 27 3.30 -25.09 -12.06
N GLU A 28 3.10 -23.96 -12.76
CA GLU A 28 4.19 -23.08 -13.15
C GLU A 28 4.93 -22.52 -11.94
N PHE A 29 4.19 -22.05 -10.93
CA PHE A 29 4.77 -21.52 -9.70
C PHE A 29 5.58 -22.58 -8.93
N ILE A 30 5.04 -23.79 -8.77
CA ILE A 30 5.73 -24.88 -8.04
C ILE A 30 6.99 -25.31 -8.78
N ARG A 31 6.97 -25.42 -10.11
CA ARG A 31 8.17 -25.69 -10.91
C ARG A 31 9.21 -24.59 -10.76
N ALA A 32 8.81 -23.33 -10.82
CA ALA A 32 9.70 -22.19 -10.60
C ALA A 32 10.34 -22.20 -9.20
N PHE A 33 9.55 -22.53 -8.15
CA PHE A 33 10.06 -22.67 -6.79
C PHE A 33 11.10 -23.79 -6.66
N HIS A 34 10.82 -24.99 -7.18
CA HIS A 34 11.76 -26.11 -7.11
C HIS A 34 13.01 -25.88 -7.95
N HIS A 35 12.90 -25.21 -9.09
CA HIS A 35 14.07 -24.78 -9.87
C HIS A 35 14.95 -23.81 -9.06
N ALA A 36 14.34 -22.84 -8.38
CA ALA A 36 15.06 -21.89 -7.53
C ALA A 36 15.58 -22.49 -6.21
N ARG A 37 15.01 -23.62 -5.77
CA ARG A 37 15.42 -24.37 -4.57
C ARG A 37 15.45 -25.89 -4.82
N PRO A 38 16.49 -26.41 -5.50
CA PRO A 38 16.60 -27.84 -5.82
C PRO A 38 16.59 -28.77 -4.61
N LYS A 39 16.98 -28.27 -3.44
CA LYS A 39 16.98 -29.00 -2.16
C LYS A 39 15.59 -29.11 -1.50
N ALA A 40 14.53 -28.57 -2.11
CA ALA A 40 13.16 -28.63 -1.57
C ALA A 40 12.47 -30.00 -1.78
N GLY A 41 13.17 -30.98 -2.36
CA GLY A 41 12.64 -32.30 -2.69
C GLY A 41 12.16 -32.41 -4.15
N HIS A 42 11.54 -33.54 -4.48
CA HIS A 42 11.09 -33.85 -5.83
C HIS A 42 9.85 -33.05 -6.23
N VAL A 43 9.95 -32.28 -7.31
CA VAL A 43 8.88 -31.42 -7.81
C VAL A 43 7.62 -32.21 -8.17
N GLU A 44 7.75 -33.37 -8.78
CA GLU A 44 6.60 -34.19 -9.21
C GLU A 44 5.79 -34.71 -8.01
N THR A 45 6.46 -35.05 -6.89
CA THR A 45 5.76 -35.42 -5.65
C THR A 45 4.96 -34.24 -5.09
N ARG A 46 5.48 -33.02 -5.17
CA ARG A 46 4.75 -31.82 -4.72
C ARG A 46 3.59 -31.50 -5.66
N LEU A 47 3.80 -31.60 -6.98
CA LEU A 47 2.77 -31.35 -7.99
C LEU A 47 1.60 -32.32 -7.86
N ALA A 48 1.85 -33.62 -7.63
CA ALA A 48 0.80 -34.60 -7.37
C ALA A 48 -0.09 -34.17 -6.19
N LYS A 49 0.52 -33.79 -5.05
CA LYS A 49 -0.22 -33.29 -3.88
C LYS A 49 -1.03 -32.04 -4.17
N VAL A 50 -0.46 -31.10 -4.94
CA VAL A 50 -1.17 -29.86 -5.32
C VAL A 50 -2.36 -30.16 -6.22
N ARG A 51 -2.22 -31.10 -7.17
CA ARG A 51 -3.33 -31.55 -8.02
C ARG A 51 -4.43 -32.21 -7.19
N ASP A 52 -4.07 -33.09 -6.26
CA ASP A 52 -5.04 -33.74 -5.37
C ASP A 52 -5.80 -32.71 -4.51
N GLU A 53 -5.09 -31.73 -3.92
CA GLU A 53 -5.69 -30.63 -3.18
C GLU A 53 -6.64 -29.80 -4.07
N LEU A 54 -6.20 -29.43 -5.28
CA LEU A 54 -7.01 -28.67 -6.23
C LEU A 54 -8.27 -29.43 -6.65
N THR A 55 -8.18 -30.73 -6.94
CA THR A 55 -9.36 -31.54 -7.29
C THR A 55 -10.33 -31.67 -6.12
N ALA A 56 -9.82 -31.88 -4.91
CA ALA A 56 -10.67 -32.07 -3.73
C ALA A 56 -11.29 -30.76 -3.20
N LEU A 57 -10.58 -29.63 -3.33
CA LEU A 57 -10.88 -28.39 -2.64
C LEU A 57 -11.03 -27.17 -3.56
N GLY A 58 -10.73 -27.27 -4.85
CA GLY A 58 -10.68 -26.11 -5.76
C GLY A 58 -9.60 -25.07 -5.40
N THR A 59 -8.68 -25.41 -4.50
CA THR A 59 -7.53 -24.58 -4.09
C THR A 59 -6.45 -25.48 -3.45
N TYR A 60 -5.26 -24.93 -3.20
CA TYR A 60 -4.18 -25.65 -2.52
C TYR A 60 -3.48 -24.76 -1.51
N ARG A 61 -2.73 -25.37 -0.59
CA ARG A 61 -2.01 -24.64 0.45
C ARG A 61 -0.52 -24.61 0.15
N HIS A 62 0.02 -23.40 0.05
CA HIS A 62 1.46 -23.17 -0.02
C HIS A 62 2.17 -23.65 1.25
N THR A 63 3.36 -24.24 1.13
CA THR A 63 4.27 -24.41 2.27
C THR A 63 4.79 -23.04 2.74
N PRO A 64 5.32 -22.90 3.97
CA PRO A 64 5.93 -21.65 4.41
C PRO A 64 7.08 -21.18 3.49
N ALA A 65 7.86 -22.12 2.93
CA ALA A 65 8.96 -21.81 2.02
C ALA A 65 8.45 -21.32 0.65
N GLU A 66 7.41 -21.94 0.12
CA GLU A 66 6.74 -21.50 -1.12
C GLU A 66 6.12 -20.11 -0.95
N LEU A 67 5.39 -19.87 0.15
CA LEU A 67 4.81 -18.57 0.47
C LEU A 67 5.90 -17.49 0.54
N ALA A 68 6.98 -17.76 1.29
CA ALA A 68 8.08 -16.83 1.42
C ALA A 68 8.77 -16.56 0.09
N TYR A 69 8.89 -17.57 -0.79
CA TYR A 69 9.44 -17.36 -2.13
C TYR A 69 8.55 -16.45 -2.98
N GLY A 70 7.26 -16.76 -3.09
CA GLY A 70 6.31 -15.98 -3.89
C GLY A 70 6.15 -14.55 -3.40
N ALA A 71 6.01 -14.35 -2.09
CA ALA A 71 5.84 -13.02 -1.51
C ALA A 71 7.07 -12.13 -1.69
N ARG A 72 8.29 -12.70 -1.65
CA ARG A 72 9.52 -11.95 -1.92
C ARG A 72 9.67 -11.54 -3.38
N LEU A 73 9.30 -12.43 -4.31
CA LEU A 73 9.27 -12.08 -5.74
C LEU A 73 8.27 -10.94 -6.00
N ALA A 74 7.07 -11.04 -5.45
CA ALA A 74 6.05 -10.01 -5.58
C ALA A 74 6.51 -8.65 -5.00
N LEU A 75 7.18 -8.65 -3.85
CA LEU A 75 7.72 -7.43 -3.25
C LEU A 75 8.88 -6.85 -4.06
N ARG A 76 9.81 -7.69 -4.53
CA ARG A 76 10.90 -7.29 -5.42
C ARG A 76 10.36 -6.59 -6.68
N ASP A 77 9.30 -7.15 -7.25
CA ASP A 77 8.72 -6.70 -8.52
C ASP A 77 7.60 -5.66 -8.33
N SER A 78 7.42 -5.13 -7.11
CA SER A 78 6.34 -4.20 -6.77
C SER A 78 6.59 -2.75 -7.20
N GLY A 79 7.83 -2.41 -7.59
CA GLY A 79 8.28 -1.03 -7.82
C GLY A 79 8.61 -0.25 -6.55
N TRP A 80 8.37 -0.81 -5.35
CA TRP A 80 8.68 -0.17 -4.06
C TRP A 80 9.95 -0.72 -3.41
N CYS A 81 10.55 -1.78 -3.96
CA CYS A 81 11.76 -2.38 -3.40
C CYS A 81 13.01 -1.70 -4.00
N PRO A 82 13.89 -1.14 -3.16
CA PRO A 82 15.19 -0.69 -3.63
C PRO A 82 16.03 -1.86 -4.18
N ALA A 83 16.82 -1.60 -5.22
CA ALA A 83 17.63 -2.60 -5.91
C ALA A 83 18.81 -3.11 -5.06
N ASP A 84 19.27 -2.32 -4.09
CA ASP A 84 20.33 -2.66 -3.15
C ASP A 84 19.85 -3.57 -2.01
N VAL A 85 18.54 -3.75 -1.84
CA VAL A 85 17.99 -4.65 -0.82
C VAL A 85 18.01 -6.09 -1.33
N PRO A 86 18.72 -7.03 -0.65
CA PRO A 86 18.76 -8.42 -1.08
C PRO A 86 17.36 -9.05 -1.00
N TRP A 87 16.71 -9.27 -2.14
CA TRP A 87 15.32 -9.74 -2.18
C TRP A 87 15.10 -11.07 -1.42
N ARG A 88 16.11 -11.93 -1.36
CA ARG A 88 16.06 -13.20 -0.59
C ARG A 88 16.02 -12.99 0.92
N GLY A 89 16.49 -11.84 1.41
CA GLY A 89 16.50 -11.44 2.81
C GLY A 89 15.26 -10.66 3.25
N LEU A 90 14.37 -10.32 2.33
CA LEU A 90 13.09 -9.66 2.63
C LEU A 90 12.30 -10.50 3.65
N LEU A 91 11.78 -9.83 4.67
CA LEU A 91 11.04 -10.47 5.74
C LEU A 91 9.61 -10.76 5.28
N VAL A 92 9.18 -12.01 5.42
CA VAL A 92 7.81 -12.45 5.15
C VAL A 92 7.22 -12.93 6.47
N ARG A 93 6.14 -12.29 6.91
CA ARG A 93 5.35 -12.74 8.06
C ARG A 93 4.20 -13.61 7.56
N ASP A 94 4.28 -14.90 7.86
CA ASP A 94 3.20 -15.85 7.59
C ASP A 94 2.12 -15.72 8.67
N LEU A 95 1.02 -15.05 8.31
CA LEU A 95 -0.12 -14.77 9.19
C LEU A 95 -1.40 -15.42 8.64
N ARG A 96 -1.27 -16.49 7.84
CA ARG A 96 -2.40 -17.10 7.11
C ARG A 96 -3.48 -17.72 8.02
N GLN A 97 -3.16 -17.92 9.30
CA GLN A 97 -4.10 -18.34 10.33
C GLN A 97 -5.00 -17.20 10.85
N ILE A 98 -4.62 -15.95 10.65
CA ILE A 98 -5.31 -14.79 11.21
C ILE A 98 -6.43 -14.34 10.27
N ARG A 99 -7.64 -14.22 10.83
CA ARG A 99 -8.88 -13.94 10.07
C ARG A 99 -9.82 -12.91 10.70
N ASN A 100 -9.78 -12.72 12.01
CA ASN A 100 -10.63 -11.74 12.70
C ASN A 100 -10.02 -10.34 12.61
N SER A 101 -10.87 -9.33 12.70
CA SER A 101 -10.52 -7.94 12.40
C SER A 101 -9.52 -7.37 13.43
N VAL A 102 -9.69 -7.72 14.71
CA VAL A 102 -8.85 -7.29 15.83
C VAL A 102 -7.40 -7.77 15.66
N ASP A 103 -7.20 -9.05 15.36
CA ASP A 103 -5.87 -9.62 15.17
C ASP A 103 -5.21 -9.09 13.90
N VAL A 104 -5.98 -8.89 12.81
CA VAL A 104 -5.45 -8.26 11.59
C VAL A 104 -4.93 -6.85 11.92
N ALA A 105 -5.70 -6.04 12.63
CA ALA A 105 -5.30 -4.70 13.04
C ALA A 105 -4.06 -4.73 13.95
N ALA A 106 -4.03 -5.63 14.95
CA ALA A 106 -2.89 -5.79 15.85
C ALA A 106 -1.60 -6.17 15.09
N GLN A 107 -1.70 -7.06 14.10
CA GLN A 107 -0.54 -7.45 13.28
C GLN A 107 -0.10 -6.37 12.29
N CYS A 108 -1.00 -5.49 11.84
CA CYS A 108 -0.68 -4.30 11.07
C CYS A 108 0.09 -3.27 11.93
N VAL A 109 -0.31 -3.06 13.18
CA VAL A 109 0.45 -2.25 14.14
C VAL A 109 1.84 -2.85 14.35
N GLN A 110 1.93 -4.18 14.51
CA GLN A 110 3.23 -4.84 14.62
C GLN A 110 4.07 -4.73 13.33
N HIS A 111 3.44 -4.69 12.14
CA HIS A 111 4.13 -4.43 10.88
C HIS A 111 4.83 -3.08 10.93
N LEU A 112 4.11 -2.01 11.28
CA LEU A 112 4.63 -0.66 11.37
C LEU A 112 5.81 -0.55 12.35
N ARG A 113 5.74 -1.21 13.50
CA ARG A 113 6.86 -1.26 14.47
C ARG A 113 8.11 -1.89 13.86
N MET A 114 7.93 -3.07 13.24
CA MET A 114 9.04 -3.83 12.67
C MET A 114 9.66 -3.17 11.44
N SER A 115 8.82 -2.54 10.60
CA SER A 115 9.27 -1.88 9.38
C SER A 115 9.94 -0.54 9.65
N THR A 116 9.53 0.18 10.72
CA THR A 116 10.17 1.44 11.12
C THR A 116 11.58 1.24 11.64
N ASN A 117 11.80 0.20 12.46
CA ASN A 117 13.13 -0.24 12.91
C ASN A 117 14.09 0.89 13.32
N GLY A 118 13.64 1.79 14.21
CA GLY A 118 14.46 2.90 14.69
C GLY A 118 14.83 3.94 13.62
N GLY A 119 14.21 3.91 12.43
CA GLY A 119 14.50 4.79 11.29
C GLY A 119 15.17 4.06 10.13
N ALA A 120 15.85 2.94 10.42
CA ALA A 120 16.43 2.05 9.43
C ALA A 120 15.34 1.21 8.75
N VAL A 121 14.55 1.83 7.88
CA VAL A 121 13.33 1.26 7.30
C VAL A 121 13.62 -0.09 6.64
N ARG A 122 12.89 -1.11 7.07
CA ARG A 122 13.07 -2.49 6.60
C ARG A 122 11.92 -2.89 5.68
N PRO A 123 12.18 -3.21 4.40
CA PRO A 123 11.16 -3.77 3.52
C PRO A 123 10.69 -5.15 3.97
N MET A 124 9.37 -5.34 4.03
CA MET A 124 8.74 -6.59 4.46
C MET A 124 7.31 -6.73 3.94
N VAL A 125 6.75 -7.93 4.09
CA VAL A 125 5.35 -8.25 3.76
C VAL A 125 4.73 -9.10 4.86
N SER A 126 3.48 -8.83 5.21
CA SER A 126 2.69 -9.66 6.12
C SER A 126 1.51 -10.26 5.36
N VAL A 127 1.42 -11.59 5.31
CA VAL A 127 0.42 -12.27 4.47
C VAL A 127 -0.64 -12.91 5.36
N PHE A 128 -1.86 -12.36 5.32
CA PHE A 128 -3.00 -12.87 6.08
C PHE A 128 -3.69 -14.04 5.36
N ALA A 129 -4.80 -14.52 5.91
CA ALA A 129 -5.52 -15.67 5.36
C ALA A 129 -5.95 -15.48 3.90
N PRO A 130 -5.82 -16.50 3.03
CA PRO A 130 -6.24 -16.43 1.64
C PRO A 130 -7.76 -16.45 1.49
N ASP A 131 -8.22 -16.04 0.31
CA ASP A 131 -9.52 -16.46 -0.21
C ASP A 131 -9.49 -17.96 -0.53
N THR A 132 -10.55 -18.65 -0.16
CA THR A 132 -10.83 -20.03 -0.61
C THR A 132 -12.19 -20.07 -1.32
N PRO A 133 -12.51 -21.14 -2.08
CA PRO A 133 -13.81 -21.25 -2.75
C PRO A 133 -15.00 -21.14 -1.79
N TRP A 134 -14.83 -21.54 -0.53
CA TRP A 134 -15.88 -21.54 0.49
C TRP A 134 -15.79 -20.38 1.49
N ARG A 135 -14.69 -19.62 1.56
CA ARG A 135 -14.53 -18.56 2.56
C ARG A 135 -13.57 -17.45 2.11
N PRO A 136 -13.99 -16.17 2.11
CA PRO A 136 -13.08 -15.06 1.84
C PRO A 136 -12.05 -14.86 2.95
N GLY A 137 -10.89 -14.31 2.59
CA GLY A 137 -9.90 -13.76 3.53
C GLY A 137 -10.27 -12.35 4.01
N PRO A 138 -9.58 -11.83 5.04
CA PRO A 138 -9.76 -10.44 5.49
C PRO A 138 -9.30 -9.45 4.41
N ARG A 139 -9.86 -8.24 4.43
CA ARG A 139 -9.47 -7.10 3.57
C ARG A 139 -9.09 -5.92 4.44
N ILE A 140 -8.11 -5.13 3.99
CA ILE A 140 -7.80 -3.81 4.55
C ILE A 140 -8.22 -2.80 3.49
N ARG A 141 -9.12 -1.88 3.86
CA ARG A 141 -9.68 -0.91 2.91
C ARG A 141 -8.81 0.32 2.72
N ASN A 142 -7.92 0.62 3.67
CA ASN A 142 -6.92 1.67 3.51
C ASN A 142 -5.93 1.29 2.40
N ASP A 143 -5.61 2.23 1.52
CA ASP A 143 -4.59 2.03 0.49
C ASP A 143 -3.19 1.88 1.08
N GLN A 144 -2.90 2.62 2.15
CA GLN A 144 -1.74 2.43 3.01
C GLN A 144 -2.17 2.38 4.47
N LEU A 145 -1.40 1.67 5.31
CA LEU A 145 -1.72 1.55 6.73
C LEU A 145 -1.80 2.93 7.40
N VAL A 146 -0.90 3.85 7.04
CA VAL A 146 -0.89 5.21 7.57
C VAL A 146 -1.25 6.18 6.45
N ARG A 147 -2.37 6.88 6.63
CA ARG A 147 -2.78 8.03 5.80
C ARG A 147 -3.42 9.09 6.66
N TYR A 148 -3.45 10.31 6.15
CA TYR A 148 -4.03 11.45 6.81
C TYR A 148 -5.42 11.75 6.24
N ALA A 149 -6.31 12.19 7.12
CA ALA A 149 -7.67 12.53 6.77
C ALA A 149 -7.73 13.79 5.91
N GLY A 150 -8.80 13.91 5.13
CA GLY A 150 -9.18 15.10 4.38
C GLY A 150 -10.56 15.57 4.84
N TYR A 151 -10.70 16.85 5.17
CA TYR A 151 -11.96 17.42 5.61
C TYR A 151 -12.36 18.59 4.71
N THR A 152 -13.57 18.53 4.16
CA THR A 152 -14.16 19.68 3.48
C THR A 152 -14.55 20.74 4.51
N GLU A 153 -13.94 21.92 4.41
CA GLU A 153 -14.31 23.14 5.13
C GLU A 153 -14.94 24.14 4.14
N PRO A 154 -15.69 25.16 4.60
CA PRO A 154 -16.44 26.06 3.69
C PRO A 154 -15.63 26.73 2.58
N ALA A 155 -14.33 26.99 2.81
CA ALA A 155 -13.47 27.72 1.85
C ALA A 155 -12.25 26.92 1.37
N ARG A 156 -12.00 25.73 1.93
CA ARG A 156 -10.82 24.91 1.61
C ARG A 156 -11.01 23.47 2.05
N VAL A 157 -10.10 22.61 1.64
CA VAL A 157 -9.94 21.28 2.25
C VAL A 157 -8.82 21.36 3.28
N LEU A 158 -9.06 20.85 4.49
CA LEU A 158 -8.04 20.63 5.51
C LEU A 158 -7.50 19.20 5.38
N GLY A 159 -6.18 19.04 5.27
CA GLY A 159 -5.54 17.72 5.12
C GLY A 159 -5.44 17.27 3.67
N ASP A 160 -5.42 15.96 3.45
CA ASP A 160 -5.19 15.37 2.13
C ASP A 160 -6.49 15.27 1.32
N ARG A 161 -6.60 16.03 0.23
CA ARG A 161 -7.81 16.10 -0.62
C ARG A 161 -8.21 14.74 -1.20
N ARG A 162 -7.24 13.86 -1.45
CA ARG A 162 -7.49 12.50 -1.99
C ARG A 162 -8.31 11.64 -1.04
N TYR A 163 -8.32 11.97 0.25
CA TYR A 163 -9.00 11.18 1.28
C TYR A 163 -10.27 11.81 1.80
N VAL A 164 -10.81 12.87 1.19
CA VAL A 164 -12.07 13.50 1.65
C VAL A 164 -13.23 12.50 1.66
N ASP A 165 -13.40 11.75 0.56
CA ASP A 165 -14.50 10.78 0.45
C ASP A 165 -14.30 9.61 1.41
N PHE A 166 -13.09 9.06 1.47
CA PHE A 166 -12.75 7.99 2.40
C PHE A 166 -12.93 8.41 3.86
N THR A 167 -12.48 9.62 4.21
CA THR A 167 -12.65 10.22 5.55
C THR A 167 -14.13 10.35 5.89
N THR A 168 -14.94 10.85 4.95
CA THR A 168 -16.39 10.99 5.11
C THR A 168 -17.07 9.64 5.33
N ALA A 169 -16.73 8.63 4.52
CA ALA A 169 -17.25 7.27 4.67
C ALA A 169 -16.89 6.66 6.03
N VAL A 170 -15.64 6.80 6.46
CA VAL A 170 -15.16 6.27 7.75
C VAL A 170 -15.79 7.02 8.95
N CYS A 171 -16.08 8.32 8.81
CA CYS A 171 -16.87 9.05 9.82
C CYS A 171 -18.31 8.51 9.91
N ARG A 172 -18.96 8.20 8.77
CA ARG A 172 -20.30 7.59 8.75
C ARG A 172 -20.32 6.21 9.39
N LEU A 173 -19.22 5.47 9.31
CA LEU A 173 -19.02 4.18 9.98
C LEU A 173 -18.70 4.32 11.49
N GLY A 174 -18.66 5.54 12.02
CA GLY A 174 -18.55 5.81 13.46
C GLY A 174 -17.18 6.28 13.94
N TRP A 175 -16.21 6.47 13.04
CA TRP A 175 -14.96 7.14 13.43
C TRP A 175 -15.25 8.60 13.82
N ARG A 176 -14.65 9.03 14.93
CA ARG A 176 -14.73 10.42 15.38
C ARG A 176 -13.36 11.07 15.17
N PRO A 177 -13.25 12.05 14.25
CA PRO A 177 -12.05 12.86 14.12
C PRO A 177 -11.66 13.52 15.45
N PRO A 178 -10.37 13.83 15.67
CA PRO A 178 -9.94 14.62 16.82
C PRO A 178 -10.71 15.94 16.94
N ALA A 179 -10.95 16.40 18.17
CA ALA A 179 -11.70 17.64 18.42
C ALA A 179 -10.99 18.88 17.82
N GLY A 180 -9.66 18.95 17.95
CA GLY A 180 -8.82 19.90 17.21
C GLY A 180 -8.30 19.25 15.94
N ARG A 181 -9.06 19.33 14.86
CA ARG A 181 -8.67 18.74 13.57
C ARG A 181 -7.41 19.41 13.04
N THR A 182 -6.53 18.61 12.46
CA THR A 182 -5.31 19.08 11.82
C THR A 182 -5.19 18.53 10.41
N ALA A 183 -4.28 19.11 9.62
CA ALA A 183 -3.98 18.62 8.27
C ALA A 183 -3.28 17.24 8.27
N PHE A 184 -2.93 16.69 9.44
CA PHE A 184 -2.18 15.44 9.58
C PHE A 184 -2.86 14.50 10.59
N ASP A 185 -4.19 14.53 10.67
CA ASP A 185 -4.95 13.59 11.48
C ASP A 185 -4.91 12.19 10.86
N LYS A 186 -4.40 11.21 11.60
CA LYS A 186 -4.26 9.83 11.12
C LYS A 186 -5.62 9.15 10.99
N LEU A 187 -5.91 8.60 9.81
CA LEU A 187 -7.09 7.75 9.58
C LEU A 187 -6.99 6.45 10.39
N PRO A 188 -8.13 5.88 10.84
CA PRO A 188 -8.13 4.56 11.46
C PRO A 188 -7.87 3.48 10.39
N LEU A 189 -7.38 2.32 10.81
CA LEU A 189 -7.40 1.13 9.98
C LEU A 189 -8.84 0.65 9.83
N VAL A 190 -9.24 0.39 8.60
CA VAL A 190 -10.54 -0.15 8.23
C VAL A 190 -10.34 -1.58 7.77
N VAL A 191 -10.69 -2.52 8.65
CA VAL A 191 -10.56 -3.94 8.39
C VAL A 191 -11.93 -4.51 8.13
N GLN A 192 -12.07 -5.26 7.04
CA GLN A 192 -13.28 -5.99 6.73
C GLN A 192 -13.03 -7.49 6.77
N THR A 193 -13.89 -8.20 7.48
CA THR A 193 -13.89 -9.66 7.50
C THR A 193 -15.27 -10.18 7.14
N PRO A 194 -15.39 -11.42 6.63
CA PRO A 194 -16.69 -11.98 6.25
C PRO A 194 -17.69 -12.07 7.41
N HIS A 195 -17.21 -12.22 8.64
CA HIS A 195 -18.03 -12.51 9.81
C HIS A 195 -18.32 -11.27 10.65
N GLU A 196 -17.38 -10.31 10.72
CA GLU A 196 -17.51 -9.11 11.57
C GLU A 196 -17.94 -7.87 10.76
N GLY A 197 -18.01 -7.98 9.42
CA GLY A 197 -18.23 -6.82 8.56
C GLY A 197 -17.05 -5.86 8.62
N ILE A 198 -17.34 -4.55 8.61
CA ILE A 198 -16.32 -3.51 8.68
C ILE A 198 -16.08 -3.10 10.14
N SER A 199 -14.81 -3.08 10.55
CA SER A 199 -14.36 -2.64 11.88
C SER A 199 -13.29 -1.56 11.76
N LEU A 200 -13.35 -0.57 12.65
CA LEU A 200 -12.45 0.59 12.66
C LEU A 200 -11.49 0.52 13.85
N PHE A 201 -10.19 0.64 13.58
CA PHE A 201 -9.13 0.55 14.59
C PHE A 201 -8.26 1.81 14.54
N PRO A 202 -8.32 2.69 15.54
CA PRO A 202 -7.40 3.82 15.66
C PRO A 202 -5.94 3.34 15.72
N LEU A 203 -5.07 3.99 14.96
CA LEU A 203 -3.64 3.70 15.01
C LEU A 203 -2.99 4.28 16.27
N PRO A 204 -2.24 3.47 17.06
CA PRO A 204 -1.51 4.00 18.20
C PRO A 204 -0.47 5.04 17.77
N LYS A 205 -0.51 6.24 18.36
CA LYS A 205 0.41 7.34 18.02
C LYS A 205 1.88 6.93 18.13
N ALA A 206 2.23 6.14 19.14
CA ALA A 206 3.60 5.68 19.41
C ALA A 206 4.20 4.77 18.33
N VAL A 207 3.37 4.23 17.42
CA VAL A 207 3.83 3.30 16.38
C VAL A 207 4.05 3.99 15.03
N VAL A 208 3.47 5.16 14.84
CA VAL A 208 3.61 5.94 13.61
C VAL A 208 4.68 6.99 13.82
N ARG A 209 5.91 6.70 13.37
CA ARG A 209 6.98 7.70 13.30
C ARG A 209 6.68 8.68 12.18
N GLU A 210 6.65 9.96 12.53
CA GLU A 210 6.51 11.08 11.60
C GLU A 210 7.80 11.89 11.58
N VAL A 211 8.15 12.41 10.41
CA VAL A 211 9.26 13.34 10.18
C VAL A 211 8.64 14.71 9.92
N ALA A 212 8.93 15.68 10.78
CA ALA A 212 8.60 17.07 10.53
C ALA A 212 9.52 17.61 9.43
N LEU A 213 8.99 18.42 8.52
CA LEU A 213 9.77 18.92 7.39
C LEU A 213 10.33 20.31 7.64
N GLU A 214 11.61 20.43 7.34
CA GLU A 214 12.41 21.65 7.36
C GLU A 214 13.23 21.72 6.06
N HIS A 215 13.66 22.93 5.69
CA HIS A 215 14.47 23.13 4.50
C HIS A 215 15.86 23.64 4.90
N PRO A 216 16.95 23.13 4.30
CA PRO A 216 18.32 23.51 4.70
C PRO A 216 18.62 24.99 4.49
N GLU A 217 17.92 25.64 3.55
CA GLU A 217 18.16 27.04 3.15
C GLU A 217 16.92 27.94 3.29
N LEU A 218 15.74 27.38 3.60
CA LEU A 218 14.47 28.11 3.59
C LEU A 218 13.76 27.92 4.94
N PRO A 219 14.18 28.64 6.01
CA PRO A 219 13.66 28.44 7.37
C PRO A 219 12.14 28.62 7.48
N TRP A 220 11.55 29.43 6.59
CA TRP A 220 10.11 29.65 6.57
C TRP A 220 9.31 28.37 6.26
N LEU A 221 9.91 27.35 5.63
CA LEU A 221 9.21 26.11 5.30
C LEU A 221 8.76 25.36 6.57
N ALA A 222 9.58 25.39 7.63
CA ALA A 222 9.22 24.80 8.93
C ALA A 222 7.94 25.41 9.52
N THR A 223 7.66 26.69 9.22
CA THR A 223 6.46 27.38 9.69
C THR A 223 5.16 26.86 9.07
N LEU A 224 5.25 26.10 7.97
CA LEU A 224 4.10 25.40 7.39
C LEU A 224 3.67 24.17 8.19
N GLY A 225 4.50 23.72 9.15
CA GLY A 225 4.18 22.60 10.04
C GLY A 225 4.03 21.25 9.34
N LEU A 226 4.61 21.12 8.15
CA LEU A 226 4.51 19.91 7.33
C LEU A 226 5.16 18.72 8.03
N ARG A 227 4.57 17.54 7.85
CA ARG A 227 5.11 16.28 8.36
C ARG A 227 4.67 15.12 7.50
N TRP A 228 5.44 14.05 7.51
CA TRP A 228 5.06 12.81 6.83
C TRP A 228 5.48 11.56 7.59
N HIS A 229 4.76 10.46 7.42
CA HIS A 229 5.09 9.22 8.12
C HIS A 229 6.28 8.52 7.47
N ALA A 230 7.11 7.86 8.27
CA ALA A 230 8.41 7.35 7.84
C ALA A 230 8.35 6.16 6.86
N VAL A 231 7.26 5.36 6.87
CA VAL A 231 7.22 4.08 6.14
C VAL A 231 5.97 3.97 5.24
N PRO A 232 6.13 3.76 3.92
CA PRO A 232 5.00 3.54 3.01
C PRO A 232 4.55 2.09 3.07
N VAL A 233 3.58 1.75 3.93
CA VAL A 233 3.02 0.40 3.98
C VAL A 233 1.75 0.34 3.13
N ILE A 234 1.84 -0.20 1.92
CA ILE A 234 0.71 -0.44 1.02
C ILE A 234 -0.13 -1.61 1.57
N SER A 235 -1.45 -1.46 1.61
CA SER A 235 -2.35 -2.41 2.29
C SER A 235 -3.60 -2.83 1.52
N ASN A 236 -4.02 -2.09 0.50
CA ASN A 236 -5.24 -2.41 -0.29
C ASN A 236 -4.98 -3.32 -1.50
N ARG A 237 -3.80 -3.94 -1.62
CA ARG A 237 -3.50 -4.85 -2.74
C ARG A 237 -3.55 -6.31 -2.28
N GLY A 238 -4.15 -7.16 -3.10
CA GLY A 238 -4.10 -8.60 -2.91
C GLY A 238 -2.79 -9.17 -3.44
N LEU A 239 -2.21 -10.14 -2.76
CA LEU A 239 -1.04 -10.88 -3.23
C LEU A 239 -1.51 -12.17 -3.92
N ARG A 240 -1.23 -12.32 -5.22
CA ARG A 240 -1.51 -13.55 -5.97
C ARG A 240 -0.23 -14.36 -6.11
N ILE A 241 -0.27 -15.64 -5.75
CA ILE A 241 0.85 -16.60 -5.87
C ILE A 241 0.29 -17.91 -6.40
N GLY A 242 0.72 -18.34 -7.58
CA GLY A 242 0.35 -19.63 -8.16
C GLY A 242 -1.16 -19.88 -8.17
N GLY A 243 -1.97 -18.89 -8.56
CA GLY A 243 -3.43 -19.04 -8.55
C GLY A 243 -4.14 -18.75 -7.21
N VAL A 244 -3.43 -18.76 -6.07
CA VAL A 244 -4.00 -18.43 -4.74
C VAL A 244 -3.95 -16.93 -4.49
N THR A 245 -5.05 -16.36 -4.03
CA THR A 245 -5.16 -14.93 -3.68
C THR A 245 -5.15 -14.73 -2.17
N TYR A 246 -4.20 -13.92 -1.70
CA TYR A 246 -4.06 -13.45 -0.31
C TYR A 246 -4.53 -12.01 -0.21
N PRO A 247 -5.73 -11.76 0.29
CA PRO A 247 -6.36 -10.49 0.02
C PRO A 247 -5.90 -9.31 0.87
N ALA A 248 -5.47 -9.60 2.09
CA ALA A 248 -4.74 -8.66 2.92
C ALA A 248 -3.29 -9.14 2.95
N ALA A 249 -2.41 -8.39 2.28
CA ALA A 249 -0.99 -8.68 2.25
C ALA A 249 -0.16 -7.39 2.39
N PRO A 250 -0.32 -6.60 3.49
CA PRO A 250 0.36 -5.32 3.60
C PRO A 250 1.87 -5.48 3.50
N TYR A 251 2.49 -4.61 2.72
CA TYR A 251 3.90 -4.63 2.40
C TYR A 251 4.48 -3.22 2.35
N ASN A 252 5.77 -3.10 2.60
CA ASN A 252 6.48 -1.83 2.48
C ASN A 252 7.80 -1.97 1.74
N GLY A 253 8.14 -0.88 1.08
CA GLY A 253 9.47 -0.59 0.59
C GLY A 253 10.15 0.47 1.43
N VAL A 254 10.90 1.34 0.75
CA VAL A 254 11.47 2.58 1.26
C VAL A 254 10.90 3.74 0.44
N TYR A 255 10.69 4.91 1.05
CA TYR A 255 10.25 6.08 0.29
C TYR A 255 11.28 6.56 -0.73
N ILE A 256 10.76 7.20 -1.77
CA ILE A 256 11.51 8.13 -2.63
C ILE A 256 11.01 9.52 -2.32
N CYS A 257 11.88 10.53 -2.29
CA CYS A 257 11.49 11.91 -1.97
C CYS A 257 10.34 12.43 -2.84
N GLN A 258 10.35 12.14 -4.15
CA GLN A 258 9.30 12.49 -5.09
C GLN A 258 7.90 12.03 -4.64
N ALA A 259 7.81 10.83 -4.05
CA ALA A 259 6.54 10.28 -3.56
C ALA A 259 5.93 11.05 -2.38
N ILE A 260 6.62 12.07 -1.87
CA ILE A 260 6.19 12.97 -0.81
C ILE A 260 6.21 14.42 -1.30
N GLY A 261 7.35 14.91 -1.79
CA GLY A 261 7.50 16.32 -2.19
C GLY A 261 6.63 16.67 -3.38
N GLU A 262 6.61 15.82 -4.40
CA GLU A 262 5.85 16.02 -5.64
C GLU A 262 4.43 15.46 -5.51
N ASP A 263 4.30 14.14 -5.36
CA ASP A 263 3.04 13.38 -5.44
C ASP A 263 2.05 13.65 -4.28
N VAL A 264 2.47 14.42 -3.27
CA VAL A 264 1.66 14.74 -2.09
C VAL A 264 1.65 16.23 -1.82
N PHE A 265 2.81 16.85 -1.57
CA PHE A 265 2.84 18.24 -1.15
C PHE A 265 2.64 19.22 -2.31
N ALA A 266 3.30 19.01 -3.45
CA ALA A 266 3.10 19.87 -4.62
C ALA A 266 1.76 19.60 -5.32
N GLU A 267 1.33 18.33 -5.37
CA GLU A 267 0.18 17.87 -6.13
C GLU A 267 -1.15 18.53 -5.71
N ASP A 268 -1.82 19.18 -6.67
CA ASP A 268 -3.05 19.94 -6.46
C ASP A 268 -4.22 19.05 -6.02
N SER A 269 -4.25 17.79 -6.46
CA SER A 269 -5.24 16.81 -6.03
C SER A 269 -4.99 16.25 -4.62
N ALA A 270 -3.85 16.54 -4.00
CA ALA A 270 -3.46 16.13 -2.65
C ALA A 270 -3.42 17.33 -1.68
N TYR A 271 -2.24 17.78 -1.22
CA TYR A 271 -2.15 18.97 -0.35
C TYR A 271 -2.12 20.29 -1.14
N GLY A 272 -1.68 20.27 -2.40
CA GLY A 272 -1.73 21.43 -3.30
C GLY A 272 -0.97 22.65 -2.80
N LEU A 273 0.23 22.45 -2.25
CA LEU A 273 1.07 23.51 -1.70
C LEU A 273 1.97 24.17 -2.74
N ALA A 274 1.93 23.73 -4.00
CA ALA A 274 2.83 24.23 -5.03
C ALA A 274 2.79 25.76 -5.15
N ARG A 275 1.59 26.35 -5.21
CA ARG A 275 1.43 27.81 -5.29
C ARG A 275 1.88 28.53 -4.02
N VAL A 276 1.59 27.98 -2.85
CA VAL A 276 2.01 28.56 -1.56
C VAL A 276 3.53 28.65 -1.49
N VAL A 277 4.23 27.60 -1.92
CA VAL A 277 5.69 27.57 -1.97
C VAL A 277 6.22 28.51 -3.06
N ALA A 278 5.60 28.55 -4.24
CA ALA A 278 5.98 29.46 -5.33
C ALA A 278 5.92 30.93 -4.90
N ASP A 279 4.84 31.34 -4.21
CA ASP A 279 4.66 32.71 -3.73
C ASP A 279 5.74 33.07 -2.69
N ARG A 280 6.05 32.15 -1.77
CA ARG A 280 7.12 32.32 -0.77
C ARG A 280 8.52 32.38 -1.39
N LEU A 281 8.70 31.76 -2.55
CA LEU A 281 9.93 31.82 -3.35
C LEU A 281 9.97 33.02 -4.30
N GLY A 282 8.90 33.80 -4.41
CA GLY A 282 8.80 34.93 -5.34
C GLY A 282 8.83 34.51 -6.82
N LEU A 283 8.26 33.35 -7.14
CA LEU A 283 8.24 32.83 -8.52
C LEU A 283 7.12 33.45 -9.34
N ASP A 284 7.38 33.63 -10.64
CA ASP A 284 6.35 33.97 -11.61
C ASP A 284 5.48 32.73 -11.91
N THR A 285 4.22 32.73 -11.45
CA THR A 285 3.28 31.63 -11.67
C THR A 285 2.27 31.90 -12.79
N THR A 286 2.52 32.89 -13.65
CA THR A 286 1.61 33.29 -14.73
C THR A 286 1.56 32.30 -15.90
N SER A 287 2.63 31.52 -16.10
CA SER A 287 2.72 30.53 -17.17
C SER A 287 3.52 29.31 -16.73
N ASP A 288 3.10 28.11 -17.15
CA ASP A 288 3.84 26.86 -16.94
C ASP A 288 5.22 26.88 -17.61
N ARG A 289 5.41 27.72 -18.64
CA ARG A 289 6.70 27.87 -19.34
C ARG A 289 7.80 28.50 -18.48
N THR A 290 7.44 29.14 -17.36
CA THR A 290 8.41 29.63 -16.38
C THR A 290 9.02 28.51 -15.53
N LEU A 291 8.48 27.28 -15.65
CA LEU A 291 8.89 26.10 -14.89
C LEU A 291 8.82 26.30 -13.37
N TRP A 292 7.90 27.15 -12.93
CA TRP A 292 7.73 27.46 -11.51
C TRP A 292 7.37 26.22 -10.69
N ARG A 293 6.58 25.28 -11.25
CA ARG A 293 6.22 24.03 -10.59
C ARG A 293 7.44 23.13 -10.41
N ASP A 294 8.25 22.96 -11.44
CA ASP A 294 9.48 22.17 -11.38
C ASP A 294 10.42 22.70 -10.29
N ARG A 295 10.59 24.03 -10.23
CA ARG A 295 11.40 24.68 -9.20
C ARG A 295 10.85 24.45 -7.80
N VAL A 296 9.54 24.54 -7.61
CA VAL A 296 8.89 24.24 -6.32
C VAL A 296 9.09 22.78 -5.92
N VAL A 297 8.91 21.84 -6.84
CA VAL A 297 9.09 20.40 -6.61
C VAL A 297 10.52 20.10 -6.17
N VAL A 298 11.52 20.76 -6.77
CA VAL A 298 12.92 20.64 -6.34
C VAL A 298 13.08 21.04 -4.88
N GLU A 299 12.60 22.22 -4.47
CA GLU A 299 12.75 22.67 -3.07
C GLU A 299 11.96 21.79 -2.08
N LEU A 300 10.78 21.30 -2.45
CA LEU A 300 10.03 20.35 -1.61
C LEU A 300 10.76 19.01 -1.47
N ASN A 301 11.31 18.48 -2.55
CA ASN A 301 12.11 17.26 -2.50
C ASN A 301 13.41 17.44 -1.68
N ARG A 302 14.05 18.61 -1.77
CA ARG A 302 15.20 18.97 -0.91
C ARG A 302 14.81 19.02 0.56
N ALA A 303 13.67 19.63 0.91
CA ALA A 303 13.15 19.65 2.28
C ALA A 303 12.93 18.24 2.81
N VAL A 304 12.28 17.39 2.01
CA VAL A 304 11.98 16.00 2.36
C VAL A 304 13.27 15.22 2.62
N LEU A 305 14.23 15.25 1.69
CA LEU A 305 15.51 14.54 1.85
C LEU A 305 16.26 15.01 3.09
N HIS A 306 16.44 16.33 3.23
CA HIS A 306 17.13 16.92 4.36
C HIS A 306 16.51 16.50 5.70
N SER A 307 15.17 16.55 5.79
CA SER A 307 14.46 16.23 7.03
C SER A 307 14.51 14.75 7.36
N TYR A 308 14.45 13.86 6.36
CA TYR A 308 14.57 12.42 6.56
C TYR A 308 15.99 12.02 6.97
N ASP A 309 17.01 12.62 6.36
CA ASP A 309 18.41 12.43 6.73
C ASP A 309 18.66 12.93 8.17
N ALA A 310 18.20 14.14 8.50
CA ALA A 310 18.33 14.71 9.86
C ALA A 310 17.58 13.90 10.92
N ALA A 311 16.51 13.21 10.53
CA ALA A 311 15.76 12.33 11.40
C ALA A 311 16.26 10.88 11.39
N ASP A 312 17.39 10.55 10.74
CA ASP A 312 17.91 9.18 10.60
C ASP A 312 16.87 8.19 10.05
N VAL A 313 16.02 8.63 9.10
CA VAL A 313 15.01 7.79 8.44
C VAL A 313 15.45 7.44 7.03
N THR A 314 15.52 6.13 6.74
CA THR A 314 15.90 5.64 5.42
C THR A 314 14.94 6.14 4.34
N MET A 315 15.51 6.81 3.34
CA MET A 315 14.83 7.27 2.13
C MET A 315 15.78 7.15 0.93
N LYS A 316 15.24 7.10 -0.28
CA LYS A 316 15.99 7.18 -1.53
C LYS A 316 15.73 8.52 -2.24
N HIS A 317 16.74 9.03 -2.94
CA HIS A 317 16.65 10.30 -3.66
C HIS A 317 16.20 10.16 -5.12
N SER A 318 16.25 8.95 -5.70
CA SER A 318 15.91 8.73 -7.11
C SER A 318 15.32 7.33 -7.35
N VAL A 319 14.45 7.26 -8.36
CA VAL A 319 13.83 6.03 -8.89
C VAL A 319 14.87 5.09 -9.51
N THR A 320 16.03 5.59 -9.95
CA THR A 320 17.11 4.75 -10.50
C THR A 320 17.60 3.69 -9.50
N GLY A 321 17.36 3.90 -8.21
CA GLY A 321 17.64 2.93 -7.15
C GLY A 321 16.59 1.85 -6.95
N PHE A 322 15.52 1.79 -7.75
CA PHE A 322 14.40 0.85 -7.60
C PHE A 322 14.36 -0.15 -8.75
N LEU A 323 13.91 -1.37 -8.44
CA LEU A 323 13.65 -2.37 -9.46
C LEU A 323 12.35 -2.01 -10.21
N PRO A 324 12.30 -2.16 -11.54
CA PRO A 324 11.10 -1.87 -12.30
C PRO A 324 9.97 -2.81 -11.85
N ALA A 325 8.75 -2.31 -11.90
CA ALA A 325 7.58 -3.15 -11.67
C ALA A 325 7.55 -4.27 -12.73
N GLY A 326 7.34 -5.51 -12.28
CA GLY A 326 7.23 -6.65 -13.19
C GLY A 326 5.96 -6.53 -14.04
N THR A 327 6.04 -6.86 -15.34
CA THR A 327 4.86 -6.96 -16.19
C THR A 327 4.05 -8.22 -15.84
N GLY A 328 2.74 -8.06 -15.69
CA GLY A 328 1.82 -9.09 -15.21
C GLY A 328 1.82 -10.38 -16.05
N GLY A 329 1.55 -11.49 -15.38
CA GLY A 329 1.49 -12.86 -15.91
C GLY A 329 1.20 -13.84 -14.77
N SER A 330 1.51 -15.13 -14.92
CA SER A 330 1.43 -16.17 -13.87
C SER A 330 2.40 -15.97 -12.68
N ARG A 331 3.22 -14.90 -12.71
CA ARG A 331 4.20 -14.57 -11.67
C ARG A 331 3.53 -14.04 -10.40
N PRO A 332 4.12 -14.33 -9.22
CA PRO A 332 3.70 -13.72 -7.97
C PRO A 332 3.66 -12.20 -8.05
N SER A 333 2.53 -11.58 -7.70
CA SER A 333 2.33 -10.14 -7.86
C SER A 333 1.29 -9.57 -6.90
N PHE A 334 1.36 -8.25 -6.69
CA PHE A 334 0.34 -7.50 -5.97
C PHE A 334 -0.66 -6.91 -6.96
N THR A 335 -1.93 -7.29 -6.84
CA THR A 335 -3.02 -6.87 -7.71
C THR A 335 -3.94 -5.87 -6.99
N SER A 336 -4.39 -4.84 -7.70
CA SER A 336 -5.48 -3.99 -7.24
C SER A 336 -6.79 -4.77 -7.19
N TRP A 337 -7.72 -4.32 -6.33
CA TRP A 337 -9.11 -4.78 -6.38
C TRP A 337 -9.88 -3.95 -7.40
N ASP A 338 -10.81 -4.57 -8.11
CA ASP A 338 -11.80 -3.88 -8.95
C ASP A 338 -13.00 -3.35 -8.11
N GLU A 339 -12.95 -3.49 -6.78
CA GLU A 339 -13.99 -2.97 -5.89
C GLU A 339 -13.79 -1.47 -5.65
N PRO A 340 -14.87 -0.66 -5.67
CA PRO A 340 -14.78 0.74 -5.32
C PRO A 340 -14.24 0.92 -3.89
N PRO A 341 -13.50 2.00 -3.62
CA PRO A 341 -13.20 2.40 -2.24
C PRO A 341 -14.51 2.57 -1.44
N LEU A 342 -14.42 2.35 -0.12
CA LEU A 342 -15.51 2.30 0.88
C LEU A 342 -16.76 3.13 0.59
#